data_AF-G5E2F5-F1
#
_entry.id   AF-G5E2F5-F1
#
_cell.length_a   1.000
_cell.length_b   1.000
_cell.length_c   1.000
_cell.angle_alpha   90.00
_cell.angle_beta   90.00
_cell.angle_gamma   90.00
#
_symmetry.space_group_name_H-M   'P 1'
#
loop_
_entity.id
_entity.type
_entity.pdbx_description
1 polymer ?
#
loop_
_entity_poly.entity_id
_entity_poly.type
_entity_poly.pdbx_seq_one_letter_code
_entity_poly.pdbx_strand_id
1 'polypeptide(L)' 'DYYGGPGVQHIALNTSDIITAVSNLERGMEFMSVPSSYYETLRENLKTAKIKVRNIDKLEELNILVDYD' A
#
# COMPACT_ATOMS: atom_id res chain seq x y z
N ASP A 1 0.75 31.66 -6.50
CA ASP A 1 1.81 31.43 -5.49
C ASP A 1 1.54 30.42 -4.38
N TYR A 2 0.43 29.68 -4.30
CA TYR A 2 0.33 28.78 -3.13
C TYR A 2 1.33 27.59 -3.17
N TYR A 3 1.62 27.03 -4.36
CA TYR A 3 2.72 26.06 -4.56
C TYR A 3 3.45 26.26 -5.92
N GLY A 4 3.55 27.51 -6.41
CA GLY A 4 3.92 27.89 -7.78
C GLY A 4 5.39 27.68 -8.21
N GLY A 5 5.97 26.51 -7.95
CA GLY A 5 7.34 26.13 -8.33
C GLY A 5 7.70 24.71 -7.87
N PRO A 6 8.94 24.25 -8.10
CA PRO A 6 9.42 22.96 -7.58
C PRO A 6 9.24 22.84 -6.06
N GLY A 7 8.88 21.65 -5.58
CA GLY A 7 8.62 21.41 -4.16
C GLY A 7 8.55 19.93 -3.80
N VAL A 8 8.49 19.65 -2.50
CA VAL A 8 8.33 18.29 -1.98
C VAL A 8 6.91 17.82 -2.25
N GLN A 9 6.78 16.67 -2.92
CA GLN A 9 5.47 16.09 -3.26
C GLN A 9 4.97 15.11 -2.18
N HIS A 10 5.85 14.26 -1.66
CA HIS A 10 5.52 13.29 -0.63
C HIS A 10 6.74 13.00 0.25
N ILE A 11 6.48 12.52 1.46
CA ILE A 11 7.49 12.03 2.41
C ILE A 11 7.14 10.59 2.72
N ALA A 12 8.05 9.66 2.41
CA ALA A 12 7.88 8.25 2.74
C ALA A 12 8.31 7.99 4.19
N LEU A 13 7.42 7.38 4.97
CA LEU A 13 7.69 6.99 6.36
C LEU A 13 7.76 5.47 6.44
N ASN A 14 8.89 4.96 6.94
CA ASN A 14 9.10 3.51 7.08
C ASN A 14 8.47 2.98 8.38
N THR A 15 7.92 1.77 8.32
CA THR A 15 7.45 0.99 9.47
C THR A 15 7.77 -0.49 9.27
N SER A 16 8.09 -1.18 10.36
CA SER A 16 8.24 -2.64 10.37
C SER A 16 6.91 -3.39 10.47
N ASP A 17 5.80 -2.70 10.76
CA ASP A 17 4.45 -3.25 10.83
C ASP A 17 3.46 -2.31 10.13
N ILE A 18 3.31 -2.52 8.83
CA ILE A 18 2.48 -1.66 7.98
C ILE A 18 0.98 -1.88 8.21
N ILE A 19 0.56 -3.09 8.58
CA ILE A 19 -0.86 -3.40 8.85
C ILE A 19 -1.32 -2.62 10.07
N THR A 20 -0.58 -2.71 11.19
CA THR A 20 -0.91 -1.96 12.40
C THR A 20 -0.83 -0.44 12.17
N ALA A 21 0.18 0.02 11.42
CA ALA A 21 0.34 1.44 11.13
C ALA A 21 -0.85 2.01 10.34
N VAL A 22 -1.22 1.38 9.22
CA VAL A 22 -2.31 1.86 8.36
C VAL A 22 -3.65 1.75 9.07
N SER A 23 -3.96 0.62 9.73
CA SER A 23 -5.21 0.46 10.49
C SER A 23 -5.40 1.52 11.58
N ASN A 24 -4.32 2.00 12.21
CA ASN A 24 -4.41 3.08 13.19
C ASN A 24 -4.59 4.46 12.54
N LEU A 25 -4.00 4.69 11.36
CA LEU A 25 -4.08 5.96 10.64
C LEU A 25 -5.45 6.18 9.99
N GLU A 26 -6.16 5.12 9.58
CA GLU A 26 -7.53 5.22 9.04
C GLU A 26 -8.52 5.93 9.98
N ARG A 27 -8.19 6.06 11.27
CA ARG A 27 -8.98 6.80 12.27
C ARG A 27 -8.99 8.33 12.08
N GLY A 28 -8.14 8.87 11.22
CA GLY A 28 -8.05 10.31 10.98
C GLY A 28 -7.30 10.73 9.71
N MET A 29 -6.90 9.76 8.88
CA MET A 29 -6.22 9.98 7.61
C MET A 29 -6.96 9.23 6.51
N GLU A 30 -7.15 9.90 5.38
CA GLU A 30 -7.72 9.30 4.18
C GLU A 30 -6.62 8.72 3.31
N PHE A 31 -6.86 7.51 2.78
CA PHE A 31 -5.97 6.84 1.84
C PHE A 31 -6.64 6.72 0.47
N MET A 32 -5.81 6.57 -0.57
CA MET A 32 -6.31 6.23 -1.91
C MET A 32 -6.89 4.81 -1.91
N SER A 33 -7.98 4.61 -2.64
CA SER A 33 -8.53 3.27 -2.87
C SER A 33 -7.82 2.56 -4.01
N VAL A 34 -7.78 1.23 -3.94
CA VAL A 34 -7.19 0.35 -4.95
C VAL A 34 -8.27 -0.62 -5.43
N PRO A 35 -8.45 -0.81 -6.76
CA PRO A 35 -9.42 -1.78 -7.27
C PRO A 35 -9.11 -3.21 -6.83
N SER A 36 -10.14 -4.02 -6.51
CA SER A 36 -9.96 -5.43 -6.10
C SER A 36 -9.21 -6.27 -7.14
N SER A 37 -9.36 -5.94 -8.44
CA SER A 37 -8.66 -6.60 -9.54
C SER A 37 -7.13 -6.53 -9.43
N TYR A 38 -6.58 -5.52 -8.76
CA TYR A 38 -5.15 -5.45 -8.43
C TYR A 38 -4.74 -6.64 -7.55
N TYR A 39 -5.50 -6.93 -6.49
CA TYR A 39 -5.19 -8.01 -5.55
C TYR A 39 -5.46 -9.38 -6.15
N GLU A 40 -6.45 -9.52 -7.03
CA GLU A 40 -6.65 -10.73 -7.83
C GLU A 40 -5.40 -11.02 -8.68
N THR A 41 -4.91 -10.01 -9.41
CA THR A 41 -3.72 -10.11 -10.25
C THR A 41 -2.46 -10.39 -9.40
N LEU A 42 -2.32 -9.71 -8.27
CA LEU A 42 -1.21 -9.93 -7.33
C LEU A 42 -1.17 -11.37 -6.82
N ARG A 43 -2.33 -11.93 -6.42
CA ARG A 43 -2.42 -13.33 -5.98
C ARG A 43 -1.99 -14.30 -7.07
N GLU A 44 -2.35 -14.05 -8.33
CA GLU A 44 -1.90 -14.87 -9.45
C GLU A 44 -0.39 -14.78 -9.68
N ASN A 45 0.17 -13.56 -9.68
CA ASN A 45 1.61 -13.35 -9.90
C ASN A 45 2.46 -13.96 -8.77
N LEU A 46 1.96 -13.94 -7.53
CA LEU A 46 2.67 -14.52 -6.39
C LEU A 46 2.74 -16.05 -6.41
N LYS A 47 1.91 -16.74 -7.23
CA LYS A 47 2.01 -18.20 -7.38
C LYS A 47 3.35 -18.65 -7.96
N THR A 48 3.97 -17.80 -8.78
CA THR A 48 5.26 -18.09 -9.45
C THR A 48 6.40 -17.22 -8.94
N ALA A 49 6.13 -16.26 -8.06
CA ALA A 49 7.14 -15.39 -7.47
C ALA A 49 8.08 -16.15 -6.52
N LYS A 50 9.32 -15.66 -6.39
CA LYS A 50 10.32 -16.22 -5.46
C LYS A 50 10.13 -15.73 -4.02
N ILE A 51 9.22 -14.80 -3.81
CA ILE A 51 8.93 -14.21 -2.51
C ILE A 51 7.65 -14.78 -1.89
N LYS A 52 7.48 -14.56 -0.59
CA LYS A 52 6.23 -14.86 0.11
C LYS A 52 5.68 -13.59 0.74
N VAL A 53 4.51 -13.17 0.28
CA VAL A 53 3.74 -12.09 0.89
C VAL A 53 2.74 -12.72 1.87
N ARG A 54 2.66 -12.17 3.09
CA ARG A 54 1.73 -12.64 4.12
C ARG A 54 0.51 -11.74 4.17
N ASN A 55 -0.62 -12.30 4.61
CA ASN A 55 -1.86 -11.56 4.90
C ASN A 55 -2.39 -10.72 3.73
N ILE A 56 -2.36 -11.26 2.50
CA ILE A 56 -2.81 -10.53 1.29
C ILE A 56 -4.24 -9.99 1.47
N ASP A 57 -5.12 -10.74 2.12
CA ASP A 57 -6.50 -10.31 2.39
C ASP A 57 -6.55 -9.02 3.25
N LYS A 58 -5.62 -8.88 4.20
CA LYS A 58 -5.53 -7.68 5.03
C LYS A 58 -4.90 -6.51 4.27
N LEU A 59 -3.96 -6.80 3.35
CA LEU A 59 -3.40 -5.79 2.46
C LEU A 59 -4.48 -5.24 1.51
N GLU A 60 -5.37 -6.11 1.03
CA GLU A 60 -6.54 -5.72 0.21
C GLU A 60 -7.54 -4.88 1.00
N GLU A 61 -7.91 -5.33 2.21
CA GLU A 61 -8.81 -4.57 3.09
C GLU A 61 -8.30 -3.14 3.34
N LEU A 62 -6.98 -2.97 3.50
CA LEU A 62 -6.33 -1.71 3.82
C LEU A 62 -5.81 -0.94 2.59
N ASN A 63 -6.11 -1.39 1.36
CA ASN A 63 -5.63 -0.77 0.12
C ASN A 63 -4.09 -0.61 0.03
N ILE A 64 -3.32 -1.54 0.63
CA ILE A 64 -1.86 -1.53 0.63
C ILE A 64 -1.34 -2.17 -0.66
N LEU A 65 -0.49 -1.44 -1.40
CA LEU A 65 0.18 -1.94 -2.60
C LEU A 65 1.44 -2.74 -2.24
N VAL A 66 1.73 -3.76 -3.06
CA VAL A 66 2.91 -4.62 -2.95
C VAL A 66 3.66 -4.62 -4.28
N ASP A 67 4.98 -4.48 -4.21
CA ASP A 67 5.89 -4.61 -5.33
C ASP A 67 7.08 -5.49 -4.93
N TYR A 68 7.69 -6.18 -5.89
CA TYR A 68 8.79 -7.12 -5.68
C TYR A 68 9.61 -7.38 -6.94
N ASP A 69 10.88 -7.76 -6.76
CA ASP A 69 11.87 -8.07 -7.81
C ASP A 69 12.07 -9.57 -8.11
#